data_AF-A0A917R7U7-F1
#
_entry.id   AF-A0A917R7U7-F1
#
_cell.length_a   1.000
_cell.length_b   1.000
_cell.length_c   1.000
_cell.angle_alpha   90.00
_cell.angle_beta   90.00
_cell.angle_gamma   90.00
#
_symmetry.space_group_name_H-M   'P 1'
#
loop_
_entity.id
_entity.type
_entity.pdbx_description
1 polymer ?
#
loop_
_entity_poly.entity_id
_entity_poly.type
_entity_poly.pdbx_seq_one_letter_code
_entity_poly.pdbx_strand_id
1 'polypeptide(L)'
;MELLHDHAEESSPPVQVILSTHSPHLACAVPVQHLTLVARGKSFSLAPGCTWLDAGDYAFLSRFLDVTKANLFFARAVAIVEGDAEALLLPALALATGRSFGKSGVSVVNVGHTGLFRYSRIFQRSGEQIPVAVACIRDRDLVPKDTPKDMRGELRSSAEMTPAEIAAHVTVLKAGESANVQTFVSDHWTLEYDLAAASWPLATVMHRAVQCARVSERSWPSADKLAEVERRAEDDITTWKSEGVSLSEVGLRVYRPLRMKNASKAIAAQHAARLLKDVSLPDGELPPYLRDAFSHLCGGA
;
A
#
# COMPACT_ATOMS: atom_id res chain seq x y z
N MET A 1 -0.38 1.73 -30.36
CA MET A 1 0.74 0.77 -30.43
C MET A 1 0.48 -0.32 -31.46
N GLU A 2 -0.75 -0.82 -31.58
CA GLU A 2 -1.15 -1.82 -32.60
C GLU A 2 -0.72 -1.41 -34.02
N LEU A 3 -1.14 -0.22 -34.49
CA LEU A 3 -0.67 0.36 -35.75
C LEU A 3 0.86 0.39 -35.94
N LEU A 4 1.65 0.60 -34.87
CA LEU A 4 3.11 0.63 -34.96
C LEU A 4 3.69 -0.79 -34.99
N HIS A 5 3.07 -1.76 -34.31
CA HIS A 5 3.42 -3.17 -34.42
C HIS A 5 3.07 -3.70 -35.81
N ASP A 6 1.87 -3.42 -36.31
CA ASP A 6 1.41 -3.84 -37.62
C ASP A 6 2.34 -3.29 -38.71
N HIS A 7 2.69 -2.00 -38.66
CA HIS A 7 3.65 -1.43 -39.61
C HIS A 7 5.06 -2.01 -39.47
N ALA A 8 5.49 -2.39 -38.25
CA ALA A 8 6.79 -3.01 -38.03
C ALA A 8 6.86 -4.45 -38.56
N GLU A 9 5.76 -5.21 -38.45
CA GLU A 9 5.68 -6.61 -38.90
C GLU A 9 5.34 -6.74 -40.39
N GLU A 10 4.49 -5.86 -40.94
CA GLU A 10 4.03 -5.90 -42.34
C GLU A 10 5.00 -5.21 -43.31
N SER A 11 5.96 -4.42 -42.82
CA SER A 11 6.96 -3.76 -43.67
C SER A 11 8.03 -4.72 -44.19
N SER A 12 8.41 -4.56 -45.45
CA SER A 12 9.57 -5.22 -46.04
C SER A 12 10.55 -4.17 -46.58
N PRO A 13 11.72 -3.97 -45.96
CA PRO A 13 12.24 -4.70 -44.78
C PRO A 13 11.50 -4.34 -43.48
N PRO A 14 11.52 -5.23 -42.46
CA PRO A 14 10.89 -4.99 -41.16
C PRO A 14 11.51 -3.77 -40.48
N VAL A 15 10.65 -2.91 -39.95
CA VAL A 15 11.05 -1.64 -39.33
C VAL A 15 11.22 -1.80 -37.82
N GLN A 16 12.39 -1.46 -37.29
CA GLN A 16 12.61 -1.35 -35.84
C GLN A 16 12.15 0.03 -35.34
N VAL A 17 11.26 0.06 -34.35
CA VAL A 17 10.79 1.29 -33.72
C VAL A 17 11.45 1.45 -32.34
N ILE A 18 12.17 2.55 -32.14
CA ILE A 18 12.71 2.95 -30.84
C ILE A 18 12.02 4.24 -30.41
N LEU A 19 11.45 4.24 -29.21
CA LEU A 19 10.67 5.33 -28.65
C LEU A 19 11.19 5.66 -27.25
N SER A 20 11.34 6.94 -26.95
CA SER A 20 11.41 7.46 -25.58
C SER A 20 10.05 8.01 -25.17
N THR A 21 9.57 7.72 -23.96
CA THR A 21 8.26 8.19 -23.51
C THR A 21 8.25 8.50 -22.01
N HIS A 22 7.44 9.48 -21.62
CA HIS A 22 7.01 9.73 -20.24
C HIS A 22 5.54 9.33 -20.01
N SER A 23 4.91 8.71 -21.00
CA SER A 23 3.49 8.36 -20.95
C SER A 23 3.28 6.97 -20.37
N PRO A 24 2.55 6.83 -19.24
CA PRO A 24 2.18 5.52 -18.71
C PRO A 24 1.29 4.73 -19.67
N HIS A 25 0.51 5.40 -20.52
CA HIS A 25 -0.27 4.72 -21.56
C HIS A 25 0.60 4.00 -22.58
N LEU A 26 1.74 4.57 -22.96
CA LEU A 26 2.66 3.93 -23.89
C LEU A 26 3.47 2.83 -23.19
N ALA A 27 3.89 3.07 -21.95
CA ALA A 27 4.66 2.09 -21.18
C ALA A 27 3.85 0.81 -20.87
N CYS A 28 2.55 0.91 -20.57
CA CYS A 28 1.71 -0.27 -20.32
C CYS A 28 1.29 -1.01 -21.60
N ALA A 29 1.32 -0.35 -22.76
CA ALA A 29 0.92 -0.93 -24.03
C ALA A 29 2.03 -1.77 -24.70
N VAL A 30 3.22 -1.79 -24.11
CA VAL A 30 4.40 -2.52 -24.61
C VAL A 30 4.72 -3.65 -23.63
N PRO A 31 5.02 -4.89 -24.10
CA PRO A 31 5.47 -5.95 -23.22
C PRO A 31 6.68 -5.52 -22.38
N VAL A 32 6.66 -5.81 -21.08
CA VAL A 32 7.71 -5.36 -20.14
C VAL A 32 9.11 -5.75 -20.59
N GLN A 33 9.27 -6.91 -21.22
CA GLN A 33 10.54 -7.38 -21.78
C GLN A 33 11.16 -6.45 -22.84
N HIS A 34 10.38 -5.58 -23.49
CA HIS A 34 10.86 -4.62 -24.49
C HIS A 34 11.13 -3.23 -23.89
N LEU A 35 10.85 -3.04 -22.60
CA LEU A 35 11.10 -1.78 -21.91
C LEU A 35 12.56 -1.68 -21.44
N THR A 36 13.09 -0.47 -21.48
CA THR A 36 14.38 -0.11 -20.88
C THR A 36 14.18 1.13 -20.03
N LEU A 37 14.47 1.03 -18.73
CA LEU A 37 14.41 2.18 -17.83
C LEU A 37 15.70 2.98 -17.93
N VAL A 38 15.58 4.31 -17.96
CA VAL A 38 16.73 5.21 -17.92
C VAL A 38 16.66 6.00 -16.62
N ALA A 39 17.65 5.80 -15.75
CA ALA A 39 17.72 6.47 -14.46
C ALA A 39 19.17 6.88 -14.16
N ARG A 40 19.34 8.14 -13.72
CA ARG A 40 20.66 8.72 -13.38
C ARG A 40 21.73 8.51 -14.48
N GLY A 41 21.33 8.68 -15.75
CA GLY A 41 22.22 8.55 -16.91
C GLY A 41 22.59 7.11 -17.27
N LYS A 42 21.96 6.10 -16.66
CA LYS A 42 22.19 4.68 -16.92
C LYS A 42 20.94 4.01 -17.45
N SER A 43 21.12 2.99 -18.29
CA SER A 43 20.04 2.19 -18.86
C SER A 43 19.93 0.83 -18.17
N PHE A 44 18.68 0.43 -17.92
CA PHE A 44 18.32 -0.80 -17.24
C PHE A 44 17.30 -1.53 -18.10
N SER A 45 17.78 -2.45 -18.94
CA SER A 45 16.90 -3.34 -19.71
C SER A 45 16.05 -4.17 -18.75
N LEU A 46 14.76 -4.31 -19.08
CA LEU A 46 13.81 -5.17 -18.37
C LEU A 46 13.59 -6.52 -19.09
N ALA A 47 14.43 -6.84 -20.08
CA ALA A 47 14.39 -8.10 -20.80
C ALA A 47 14.65 -9.32 -19.88
N PRO A 48 14.22 -10.53 -20.27
CA PRO A 48 14.51 -11.75 -19.53
C PRO A 48 16.00 -11.90 -19.20
N GLY A 49 16.31 -12.28 -17.96
CA GLY A 49 17.68 -12.38 -17.45
C GLY A 49 18.28 -11.05 -16.97
N CYS A 50 17.65 -9.90 -17.23
CA CYS A 50 18.09 -8.59 -16.70
C CYS A 50 17.38 -8.19 -15.41
N THR A 51 16.33 -8.91 -15.02
CA THR A 51 15.57 -8.71 -13.78
C THR A 51 15.32 -10.06 -13.10
N TRP A 52 14.69 -10.06 -11.93
CA TRP A 52 14.25 -11.28 -11.25
C TRP A 52 12.86 -11.76 -11.68
N LEU A 53 12.30 -11.20 -12.76
CA LEU A 53 11.06 -11.68 -13.35
C LEU A 53 11.26 -13.07 -13.97
N ASP A 54 10.37 -14.00 -13.63
CA ASP A 54 10.27 -15.28 -14.32
C ASP A 54 9.31 -15.21 -15.53
N ALA A 55 9.27 -16.27 -16.35
CA ALA A 55 8.40 -16.33 -17.52
C ALA A 55 6.91 -16.14 -17.17
N GLY A 56 6.49 -16.62 -16.00
CA GLY A 56 5.14 -16.41 -15.50
C GLY A 56 4.90 -14.94 -15.21
N ASP A 57 5.84 -14.26 -14.55
CA ASP A 57 5.79 -12.83 -14.23
C ASP A 57 5.63 -11.97 -15.48
N TYR A 58 6.41 -12.21 -16.53
CA TYR A 58 6.23 -11.51 -17.81
C TYR A 58 4.82 -11.72 -18.38
N ALA A 59 4.32 -12.95 -18.39
CA ALA A 59 2.97 -13.25 -18.89
C ALA A 59 1.86 -12.59 -18.04
N PHE A 60 2.10 -12.40 -16.75
CA PHE A 60 1.17 -11.69 -15.87
C PHE A 60 1.23 -10.18 -16.05
N LEU A 61 2.42 -9.60 -16.07
CA LEU A 61 2.57 -8.16 -16.26
C LEU A 61 1.99 -7.73 -17.60
N SER A 62 2.17 -8.48 -18.68
CA SER A 62 1.52 -8.20 -19.97
C SER A 62 -0.02 -8.22 -19.93
N ARG A 63 -0.64 -8.85 -18.93
CA ARG A 63 -2.11 -8.90 -18.76
C ARG A 63 -2.64 -7.87 -17.77
N PHE A 64 -1.90 -7.59 -16.70
CA PHE A 64 -2.40 -6.85 -15.54
C PHE A 64 -1.73 -5.50 -15.31
N LEU A 65 -0.63 -5.21 -16.01
CA LEU A 65 0.00 -3.89 -16.00
C LEU A 65 -0.84 -2.91 -16.82
N ASP A 66 -1.73 -2.19 -16.14
CA ASP A 66 -2.52 -1.13 -16.74
C ASP A 66 -1.89 0.26 -16.52
N VAL A 67 -2.55 1.29 -17.05
CA VAL A 67 -2.12 2.69 -16.96
C VAL A 67 -1.93 3.16 -15.52
N THR A 68 -2.78 2.69 -14.59
CA THR A 68 -2.72 3.10 -13.17
C THR A 68 -1.48 2.55 -12.48
N LYS A 69 -1.03 1.35 -12.88
CA LYS A 69 0.16 0.69 -12.33
C LYS A 69 1.44 1.12 -13.04
N ALA A 70 1.37 1.46 -14.33
CA ALA A 70 2.54 1.86 -15.13
C ALA A 70 3.22 3.15 -14.66
N ASN A 71 2.58 3.93 -13.77
CA ASN A 71 3.24 5.02 -13.05
C ASN A 71 4.49 4.56 -12.28
N LEU A 72 4.61 3.27 -11.93
CA LEU A 72 5.81 2.70 -11.31
C LEU A 72 7.09 2.96 -12.12
N PHE A 73 7.02 3.04 -13.46
CA PHE A 73 8.22 3.24 -14.30
C PHE A 73 8.76 4.66 -14.27
N PHE A 74 7.98 5.62 -13.79
CA PHE A 74 8.32 7.05 -13.78
C PHE A 74 8.57 7.60 -12.38
N ALA A 75 8.37 6.78 -11.35
CA ALA A 75 8.50 7.18 -9.97
C ALA A 75 9.97 7.18 -9.50
N ARG A 76 10.29 8.05 -8.54
CA ARG A 76 11.59 8.00 -7.83
C ARG A 76 11.61 6.89 -6.78
N ALA A 77 10.43 6.58 -6.24
CA ALA A 77 10.19 5.49 -5.32
C ALA A 77 8.77 4.94 -5.53
N VAL A 78 8.54 3.67 -5.21
CA VAL A 78 7.27 2.97 -5.45
C VAL A 78 6.79 2.32 -4.15
N ALA A 79 5.60 2.69 -3.69
CA ALA A 79 4.90 1.99 -2.63
C ALA A 79 3.90 1.02 -3.26
N ILE A 80 4.14 -0.28 -3.16
CA ILE A 80 3.24 -1.33 -3.67
C ILE A 80 2.33 -1.77 -2.52
N VAL A 81 1.02 -1.68 -2.73
CA VAL A 81 -0.01 -1.91 -1.70
C VAL A 81 -1.10 -2.87 -2.20
N GLU A 82 -1.78 -3.54 -1.27
CA GLU A 82 -2.77 -4.58 -1.58
C GLU A 82 -4.18 -4.04 -1.91
N GLY A 83 -4.51 -2.80 -1.52
CA GLY A 83 -5.86 -2.28 -1.65
C GLY A 83 -5.99 -0.77 -1.80
N ASP A 84 -7.23 -0.34 -2.03
CA ASP A 84 -7.58 1.07 -2.18
C ASP A 84 -7.46 1.83 -0.87
N ALA A 85 -7.62 1.15 0.27
CA ALA A 85 -7.53 1.76 1.58
C ALA A 85 -6.11 2.30 1.82
N GLU A 86 -5.09 1.49 1.57
CA GLU A 86 -3.68 1.85 1.63
C GLU A 86 -3.37 2.96 0.61
N ALA A 87 -3.86 2.82 -0.63
CA ALA A 87 -3.60 3.78 -1.70
C ALA A 87 -4.10 5.20 -1.35
N LEU A 88 -5.24 5.29 -0.65
CA LEU A 88 -5.81 6.56 -0.19
C LEU A 88 -5.15 7.07 1.09
N LEU A 89 -4.83 6.18 2.03
CA LEU A 89 -4.45 6.56 3.40
C LEU A 89 -2.95 6.80 3.57
N LEU A 90 -2.09 6.03 2.92
CA LEU A 90 -0.64 6.17 3.09
C LEU A 90 -0.09 7.56 2.72
N PRO A 91 -0.50 8.19 1.60
CA PRO A 91 -0.06 9.55 1.30
C PRO A 91 -0.48 10.57 2.37
N ALA A 92 -1.67 10.40 2.97
CA ALA A 92 -2.18 11.29 4.00
C ALA A 92 -1.43 11.11 5.33
N LEU A 93 -1.13 9.86 5.73
CA LEU A 93 -0.32 9.54 6.91
C LEU A 93 1.12 10.05 6.77
N ALA A 94 1.72 9.88 5.60
CA ALA A 94 3.04 10.42 5.32
C ALA A 94 3.02 11.95 5.51
N LEU A 95 2.03 12.63 4.92
CA LEU A 95 1.91 14.09 5.01
C LEU A 95 1.72 14.55 6.46
N ALA A 96 0.86 13.87 7.22
CA ALA A 96 0.61 14.17 8.64
C ALA A 96 1.87 14.03 9.50
N THR A 97 2.81 13.14 9.12
CA THR A 97 4.12 12.97 9.77
C THR A 97 5.25 13.81 9.17
N GLY A 98 4.92 14.80 8.32
CA GLY A 98 5.88 15.71 7.74
C GLY A 98 6.61 15.18 6.50
N ARG A 99 6.24 14.02 5.96
CA ARG A 99 6.82 13.43 4.74
C ARG A 99 5.85 13.58 3.57
N SER A 100 6.27 14.18 2.47
CA SER A 100 5.41 14.28 1.28
C SER A 100 5.81 13.24 0.24
N PHE A 101 4.94 12.26 -0.01
CA PHE A 101 5.09 11.29 -1.10
C PHE A 101 5.23 12.01 -2.45
N GLY A 102 4.41 13.04 -2.70
CA GLY A 102 4.51 13.87 -3.90
C GLY A 102 5.87 14.54 -4.07
N LYS A 103 6.38 15.24 -3.04
CA LYS A 103 7.71 15.89 -3.11
C LYS A 103 8.86 14.89 -3.25
N SER A 104 8.67 13.68 -2.69
CA SER A 104 9.67 12.60 -2.75
C SER A 104 9.59 11.80 -4.05
N GLY A 105 8.59 12.05 -4.91
CA GLY A 105 8.37 11.28 -6.15
C GLY A 105 7.95 9.84 -5.89
N VAL A 106 7.23 9.59 -4.79
CA VAL A 106 6.66 8.29 -4.43
C VAL A 106 5.36 8.07 -5.20
N SER A 107 5.30 6.99 -5.98
CA SER A 107 4.06 6.51 -6.58
C SER A 107 3.48 5.38 -5.75
N VAL A 108 2.21 5.50 -5.35
CA VAL A 108 1.48 4.41 -4.66
C VAL A 108 0.74 3.58 -5.70
N VAL A 109 1.08 2.31 -5.79
CA VAL A 109 0.61 1.36 -6.80
C VAL A 109 -0.21 0.29 -6.10
N ASN A 110 -1.54 0.38 -6.25
CA ASN A 110 -2.45 -0.67 -5.80
C ASN A 110 -2.39 -1.86 -6.77
N VAL A 111 -2.00 -3.03 -6.27
CA VAL A 111 -1.90 -4.26 -7.05
C VAL A 111 -3.01 -5.26 -6.72
N GLY A 112 -3.90 -4.93 -5.79
CA GLY A 112 -4.92 -5.86 -5.31
C GLY A 112 -4.32 -7.02 -4.51
N HIS A 113 -5.13 -8.08 -4.35
CA HIS A 113 -4.74 -9.30 -3.63
C HIS A 113 -3.71 -10.18 -4.38
N THR A 114 -3.34 -9.85 -5.62
CA THR A 114 -2.45 -10.68 -6.43
C THR A 114 -1.27 -9.90 -6.99
N GLY A 115 -0.06 -10.34 -6.64
CA GLY A 115 1.12 -10.01 -7.43
C GLY A 115 2.04 -8.93 -6.87
N LEU A 116 1.94 -8.59 -5.58
CA LEU A 116 2.85 -7.64 -4.91
C LEU A 116 4.33 -7.91 -5.24
N PHE A 117 4.77 -9.17 -5.16
CA PHE A 117 6.13 -9.55 -5.55
C PHE A 117 6.40 -9.43 -7.05
N ARG A 118 5.42 -9.69 -7.89
CA ARG A 118 5.56 -9.71 -9.36
C ARG A 118 5.84 -8.32 -9.92
N TYR A 119 5.19 -7.30 -9.37
CA TYR A 119 5.50 -5.91 -9.69
C TYR A 119 6.84 -5.48 -9.09
N SER A 120 7.15 -5.90 -7.86
CA SER A 120 8.40 -5.53 -7.19
C SER A 120 9.65 -6.09 -7.90
N ARG A 121 9.56 -7.31 -8.46
CA ARG A 121 10.64 -8.00 -9.18
C ARG A 121 11.13 -7.27 -10.43
N ILE A 122 10.34 -6.36 -10.98
CA ILE A 122 10.76 -5.45 -12.07
C ILE A 122 12.02 -4.68 -11.67
N PHE A 123 12.11 -4.27 -10.40
CA PHE A 123 13.18 -3.44 -9.87
C PHE A 123 14.34 -4.25 -9.29
N GLN A 124 14.23 -5.57 -9.26
CA GLN A 124 15.24 -6.47 -8.70
C GLN A 124 16.08 -7.07 -9.83
N ARG A 125 17.40 -7.00 -9.68
CA ARG A 125 18.32 -7.54 -10.69
C ARG A 125 19.67 -7.90 -10.07
N SER A 126 20.41 -8.75 -10.78
CA SER A 126 21.81 -9.00 -10.45
C SER A 126 22.69 -7.84 -10.92
N GLY A 127 23.71 -7.48 -10.14
CA GLY A 127 24.64 -6.40 -10.46
C GLY A 127 24.13 -5.01 -10.06
N GLU A 128 24.24 -4.04 -10.96
CA GLU A 128 23.83 -2.66 -10.68
C GLU A 128 22.32 -2.55 -10.51
N GLN A 129 21.89 -1.98 -9.37
CA GLN A 129 20.48 -1.83 -9.03
C GLN A 129 19.86 -0.62 -9.73
N ILE A 130 18.57 -0.74 -10.09
CA ILE A 130 17.78 0.42 -10.52
C ILE A 130 17.63 1.35 -9.32
N PRO A 131 17.99 2.65 -9.41
CA PRO A 131 18.00 3.57 -8.28
C PRO A 131 16.60 4.07 -7.93
N VAL A 132 15.68 3.14 -7.71
CA VAL A 132 14.28 3.33 -7.32
C VAL A 132 14.05 2.51 -6.05
N ALA A 133 13.68 3.19 -4.96
CA ALA A 133 13.31 2.53 -3.72
C ALA A 133 11.89 1.95 -3.84
N VAL A 134 11.71 0.68 -3.52
CA VAL A 134 10.41 0.01 -3.56
C VAL A 134 10.06 -0.47 -2.16
N ALA A 135 8.87 -0.09 -1.68
CA ALA A 135 8.29 -0.56 -0.43
C ALA A 135 7.05 -1.40 -0.72
N CYS A 136 7.11 -2.67 -0.33
CA CYS A 136 6.05 -3.65 -0.39
C CYS A 136 5.29 -3.65 0.94
N ILE A 137 4.14 -2.96 1.03
CA ILE A 137 3.41 -2.78 2.28
C ILE A 137 2.22 -3.75 2.29
N ARG A 138 2.16 -4.61 3.30
CA ARG A 138 1.17 -5.70 3.35
C ARG A 138 0.74 -6.09 4.76
N ASP A 139 -0.40 -6.76 4.83
CA ASP A 139 -0.95 -7.28 6.07
C ASP A 139 -0.20 -8.54 6.55
N ARG A 140 -0.18 -8.73 7.87
CA ARG A 140 0.39 -9.92 8.52
C ARG A 140 -0.60 -11.08 8.57
N ASP A 141 -1.90 -10.77 8.53
CA ASP A 141 -3.02 -11.70 8.63
C ASP A 141 -3.03 -12.58 9.89
N LEU A 142 -2.41 -12.11 10.98
CA LEU A 142 -2.48 -12.76 12.30
C LEU A 142 -3.44 -11.99 13.20
N VAL A 143 -4.50 -12.64 13.68
CA VAL A 143 -5.46 -11.93 14.53
C VAL A 143 -4.84 -11.63 15.90
N PRO A 144 -5.12 -10.45 16.50
CA PRO A 144 -4.70 -10.13 17.85
C PRO A 144 -5.30 -11.10 18.87
N LYS A 145 -4.68 -11.14 20.05
CA LYS A 145 -5.26 -11.85 21.20
C LYS A 145 -6.64 -11.28 21.52
N ASP A 146 -7.54 -12.12 22.03
CA ASP A 146 -8.89 -11.76 22.49
C ASP A 146 -9.84 -11.27 21.37
N THR A 147 -9.46 -11.45 20.10
CA THR A 147 -10.34 -11.19 18.95
C THR A 147 -11.61 -12.06 19.03
N PRO A 148 -12.81 -11.46 18.96
CA PRO A 148 -14.08 -12.20 18.96
C PRO A 148 -14.16 -13.27 17.85
N LYS A 149 -14.81 -14.41 18.16
CA LYS A 149 -14.88 -15.57 17.23
C LYS A 149 -15.50 -15.22 15.87
N ASP A 150 -16.51 -14.35 15.86
CA ASP A 150 -17.17 -13.86 14.65
C ASP A 150 -16.23 -13.02 13.77
N MET A 151 -15.35 -12.23 14.38
CA MET A 151 -14.36 -11.43 13.65
C MET A 151 -13.19 -12.26 13.15
N ARG A 152 -12.76 -13.24 13.95
CA ARG A 152 -11.59 -14.09 13.68
C ARG A 152 -11.77 -14.94 12.41
N GLY A 153 -12.91 -15.59 12.23
CA GLY A 153 -13.10 -16.54 11.14
C GLY A 153 -12.07 -17.68 11.19
N GLU A 154 -11.44 -17.98 10.05
CA GLU A 154 -10.42 -19.06 9.91
C GLU A 154 -8.98 -18.60 10.18
N LEU A 155 -8.77 -17.31 10.51
CA LEU A 155 -7.43 -16.78 10.71
C LEU A 155 -6.80 -17.29 12.02
N ARG A 156 -5.47 -17.51 11.95
CA ARG A 156 -4.66 -17.89 13.11
C ARG A 156 -4.46 -16.69 14.02
N SER A 157 -4.47 -16.92 15.33
CA SER A 157 -4.14 -15.87 16.30
C SER A 157 -2.66 -15.87 16.61
N SER A 158 -2.08 -14.68 16.75
CA SER A 158 -0.72 -14.50 17.27
C SER A 158 -0.54 -15.12 18.67
N ALA A 159 -1.60 -15.22 19.47
CA ALA A 159 -1.56 -15.83 20.80
C ALA A 159 -1.40 -17.38 20.77
N GLU A 160 -1.64 -18.01 19.62
CA GLU A 160 -1.51 -19.46 19.41
C GLU A 160 -0.17 -19.85 18.79
N MET A 161 0.72 -18.88 18.62
CA MET A 161 2.02 -19.05 17.97
C MET A 161 3.13 -18.63 18.93
N THR A 162 4.23 -19.37 18.90
CA THR A 162 5.47 -18.96 19.56
C THR A 162 6.10 -17.76 18.86
N PRO A 163 6.91 -16.95 19.54
CA PRO A 163 7.66 -15.87 18.91
C PRO A 163 8.50 -16.33 17.70
N ALA A 164 9.00 -17.57 17.73
CA ALA A 164 9.76 -18.17 16.63
C ALA A 164 8.89 -18.47 15.41
N GLU A 165 7.68 -19.03 15.60
CA GLU A 165 6.73 -19.26 14.50
C GLU A 165 6.24 -17.95 13.88
N ILE A 166 6.02 -16.94 14.72
CA ILE A 166 5.66 -15.59 14.30
C ILE A 166 6.78 -14.97 13.46
N ALA A 167 8.04 -15.10 13.88
CA ALA A 167 9.20 -14.63 13.12
C ALA A 167 9.38 -15.39 11.81
N ALA A 168 9.17 -16.72 11.80
CA ALA A 168 9.22 -17.55 10.60
C ALA A 168 8.12 -17.14 9.60
N HIS A 169 6.89 -16.88 10.07
CA HIS A 169 5.79 -16.39 9.23
C HIS A 169 6.14 -15.05 8.57
N VAL A 170 6.65 -14.08 9.34
CA VAL A 170 7.10 -12.80 8.78
C VAL A 170 8.26 -12.98 7.80
N THR A 171 9.19 -13.89 8.07
CA THR A 171 10.29 -14.21 7.15
C THR A 171 9.76 -14.70 5.79
N VAL A 172 8.74 -15.55 5.79
CA VAL A 172 8.07 -15.99 4.56
C VAL A 172 7.41 -14.82 3.84
N LEU A 173 6.73 -13.92 4.56
CA LEU A 173 6.13 -12.73 3.97
C LEU A 173 7.16 -11.75 3.39
N LYS A 174 8.42 -11.82 3.84
CA LYS A 174 9.55 -11.00 3.37
C LYS A 174 10.49 -11.72 2.40
N ALA A 175 10.19 -12.95 2.00
CA ALA A 175 11.09 -13.78 1.19
C ALA A 175 11.48 -13.19 -0.19
N GLY A 176 10.77 -12.16 -0.66
CA GLY A 176 11.05 -11.45 -1.91
C GLY A 176 11.87 -10.17 -1.77
N GLU A 177 12.45 -9.85 -0.60
CA GLU A 177 13.22 -8.63 -0.40
C GLU A 177 14.59 -8.64 -1.14
N SER A 178 15.04 -7.45 -1.54
CA SER A 178 16.39 -7.16 -2.04
C SER A 178 16.83 -5.77 -1.57
N ALA A 179 18.04 -5.35 -1.94
CA ALA A 179 18.62 -4.08 -1.48
C ALA A 179 17.69 -2.85 -1.66
N ASN A 180 17.11 -2.68 -2.86
CA ASN A 180 16.21 -1.58 -3.18
C ASN A 180 14.73 -1.91 -2.99
N VAL A 181 14.37 -3.18 -2.78
CA VAL A 181 12.99 -3.65 -2.63
C VAL A 181 12.78 -4.25 -1.24
N GLN A 182 12.09 -3.55 -0.36
CA GLN A 182 11.86 -3.97 1.02
C GLN A 182 10.38 -4.21 1.30
N THR A 183 10.07 -5.16 2.18
CA THR A 183 8.71 -5.55 2.55
C THR A 183 8.42 -5.16 4.00
N PHE A 184 7.38 -4.37 4.16
CA PHE A 184 6.90 -3.86 5.44
C PHE A 184 5.58 -4.53 5.76
N VAL A 185 5.64 -5.46 6.71
CA VAL A 185 4.50 -6.25 7.15
C VAL A 185 3.89 -5.58 8.36
N SER A 186 2.56 -5.52 8.42
CA SER A 186 1.82 -4.99 9.57
C SER A 186 2.26 -5.66 10.88
N ASP A 187 2.21 -4.94 12.00
CA ASP A 187 2.67 -5.43 13.30
C ASP A 187 1.73 -6.51 13.85
N HIS A 188 0.41 -6.38 13.59
CA HIS A 188 -0.57 -7.31 14.13
C HIS A 188 -1.43 -7.93 13.05
N TRP A 189 -2.40 -7.19 12.50
CA TRP A 189 -3.46 -7.78 11.69
C TRP A 189 -3.57 -7.17 10.31
N THR A 190 -4.18 -5.98 10.22
CA THR A 190 -4.36 -5.22 8.98
C THR A 190 -4.09 -3.75 9.24
N LEU A 191 -3.85 -2.96 8.19
CA LEU A 191 -3.61 -1.52 8.28
C LEU A 191 -4.55 -0.80 9.25
N GLU A 192 -5.86 -1.02 9.16
CA GLU A 192 -6.83 -0.25 9.94
C GLU A 192 -6.81 -0.58 11.43
N TYR A 193 -6.63 -1.86 11.77
CA TYR A 193 -6.45 -2.29 13.15
C TYR A 193 -5.15 -1.73 13.73
N ASP A 194 -4.04 -1.87 12.99
CA ASP A 194 -2.72 -1.45 13.46
C ASP A 194 -2.66 0.06 13.70
N LEU A 195 -3.27 0.87 12.83
CA LEU A 195 -3.40 2.31 13.06
C LEU A 195 -4.20 2.62 14.33
N ALA A 196 -5.36 2.00 14.51
CA ALA A 196 -6.20 2.25 15.68
C ALA A 196 -5.58 1.74 16.99
N ALA A 197 -4.74 0.70 16.93
CA ALA A 197 -4.06 0.12 18.08
C ALA A 197 -2.71 0.79 18.39
N ALA A 198 -2.14 1.58 17.47
CA ALA A 198 -0.84 2.21 17.66
C ALA A 198 -0.87 3.35 18.69
N SER A 199 -1.89 4.21 18.63
CA SER A 199 -1.95 5.41 19.47
C SER A 199 -3.35 6.00 19.61
N TRP A 200 -3.57 6.80 20.65
CA TRP A 200 -4.84 7.50 20.86
C TRP A 200 -5.20 8.48 19.72
N PRO A 201 -4.27 9.30 19.18
CA PRO A 201 -4.58 10.16 18.05
C PRO A 201 -5.06 9.38 16.82
N LEU A 202 -4.38 8.28 16.47
CA LEU A 202 -4.79 7.44 15.35
C LEU A 202 -6.08 6.66 15.64
N ALA A 203 -6.29 6.20 16.87
CA ALA A 203 -7.56 5.60 17.29
C ALA A 203 -8.73 6.57 17.08
N THR A 204 -8.57 7.85 17.45
CA THR A 204 -9.57 8.89 17.23
C THR A 204 -9.84 9.10 15.74
N VAL A 205 -8.79 9.26 14.92
CA VAL A 205 -8.93 9.45 13.47
C VAL A 205 -9.64 8.25 12.84
N MET A 206 -9.20 7.03 13.15
CA MET A 206 -9.76 5.81 12.56
C MET A 206 -11.20 5.57 13.01
N HIS A 207 -11.54 5.76 14.28
CA HIS A 207 -12.92 5.59 14.75
C HIS A 207 -13.86 6.61 14.11
N ARG A 208 -13.48 7.90 14.07
CA ARG A 208 -14.23 8.95 13.35
C ARG A 208 -14.44 8.56 11.89
N ALA A 209 -13.37 8.17 11.21
CA ALA A 209 -13.41 7.77 9.81
C ALA A 209 -14.33 6.56 9.54
N VAL A 210 -14.26 5.53 10.39
CA VAL A 210 -15.11 4.34 10.30
C VAL A 210 -16.58 4.70 10.55
N GLN A 211 -16.89 5.53 11.55
CA GLN A 211 -18.27 5.96 11.77
C GLN A 211 -18.80 6.82 10.61
N CYS A 212 -17.98 7.72 10.05
CA CYS A 212 -18.33 8.47 8.84
C CYS A 212 -18.58 7.53 7.65
N ALA A 213 -17.78 6.48 7.48
CA ALA A 213 -17.97 5.51 6.41
C ALA A 213 -19.31 4.78 6.50
N ARG A 214 -19.78 4.43 7.71
CA ARG A 214 -21.10 3.79 7.92
C ARG A 214 -22.26 4.63 7.42
N VAL A 215 -22.16 5.96 7.54
CA VAL A 215 -23.22 6.87 7.08
C VAL A 215 -23.03 7.33 5.62
N SER A 216 -21.90 6.99 5.00
CA SER A 216 -21.53 7.43 3.63
C SER A 216 -21.68 6.33 2.57
N GLU A 217 -22.20 5.16 2.92
CA GLU A 217 -22.21 3.99 2.04
C GLU A 217 -23.11 4.17 0.80
N ARG A 218 -24.26 4.85 0.96
CA ARG A 218 -25.25 5.05 -0.13
C ARG A 218 -25.24 6.45 -0.72
N SER A 219 -24.93 7.45 0.08
CA SER A 219 -24.88 8.85 -0.33
C SER A 219 -23.84 9.59 0.49
N TRP A 220 -23.22 10.60 -0.13
CA TRP A 220 -22.28 11.45 0.58
C TRP A 220 -23.02 12.30 1.62
N PRO A 221 -22.67 12.22 2.92
CA PRO A 221 -23.38 12.95 3.95
C PRO A 221 -23.12 14.47 3.88
N SER A 222 -24.03 15.25 4.47
CA SER A 222 -23.79 16.69 4.66
C SER A 222 -22.68 16.95 5.69
N ALA A 223 -22.10 18.14 5.65
CA ALA A 223 -21.06 18.55 6.60
C ALA A 223 -21.54 18.45 8.07
N ASP A 224 -22.76 18.91 8.36
CA ASP A 224 -23.36 18.83 9.71
C ASP A 224 -23.51 17.37 10.18
N LYS A 225 -23.89 16.47 9.27
CA LYS A 225 -24.03 15.06 9.59
C LYS A 225 -22.68 14.41 9.88
N LEU A 226 -21.64 14.76 9.12
CA LEU A 226 -20.28 14.30 9.39
C LEU A 226 -19.78 14.83 10.73
N ALA A 227 -19.94 16.12 11.01
CA ALA A 227 -19.50 16.74 12.25
C ALA A 227 -20.14 16.08 13.49
N GLU A 228 -21.45 15.80 13.45
CA GLU A 228 -22.14 15.13 14.56
C GLU A 228 -21.66 13.68 14.75
N VAL A 229 -21.41 12.94 13.67
CA VAL A 229 -20.88 11.56 13.74
C VAL A 229 -19.46 11.56 14.28
N GLU A 230 -18.63 12.50 13.84
CA GLU A 230 -17.26 12.67 14.30
C GLU A 230 -17.19 13.01 15.79
N ARG A 231 -18.04 13.93 16.25
CA ARG A 231 -18.14 14.30 17.67
C ARG A 231 -18.49 13.11 18.55
N ARG A 232 -19.50 12.31 18.15
CA ARG A 232 -19.89 11.09 18.89
C ARG A 232 -18.77 10.06 18.94
N ALA A 233 -18.06 9.86 17.83
CA ALA A 233 -16.91 8.96 17.80
C ALA A 233 -15.80 9.44 18.75
N GLU A 234 -15.57 10.74 18.85
CA GLU A 234 -14.59 11.29 19.78
C GLU A 234 -15.01 11.13 21.25
N ASP A 235 -16.31 11.25 21.54
CA ASP A 235 -16.89 10.95 22.86
C ASP A 235 -16.68 9.47 23.25
N ASP A 236 -16.86 8.54 22.30
CA ASP A 236 -16.60 7.10 22.51
C ASP A 236 -15.13 6.85 22.90
N ILE A 237 -14.18 7.46 22.18
CA ILE A 237 -12.74 7.32 22.46
C ILE A 237 -12.38 7.88 23.82
N THR A 238 -12.94 9.05 24.17
CA THR A 238 -12.72 9.68 25.47
C THR A 238 -13.24 8.78 26.60
N THR A 239 -14.39 8.14 26.40
CA THR A 239 -14.98 7.18 27.33
C THR A 239 -14.10 5.94 27.48
N TRP A 240 -13.67 5.31 26.38
CA TRP A 240 -12.80 4.13 26.44
C TRP A 240 -11.45 4.44 27.11
N LYS A 241 -10.92 5.64 26.89
CA LYS A 241 -9.70 6.10 27.55
C LYS A 241 -9.87 6.27 29.06
N SER A 242 -10.99 6.82 29.51
CA SER A 242 -11.27 7.01 30.95
C SER A 242 -11.59 5.69 31.67
N GLU A 243 -12.19 4.73 30.96
CA GLU A 243 -12.44 3.36 31.42
C GLU A 243 -11.16 2.50 31.47
N GLY A 244 -10.03 3.00 30.97
CA GLY A 244 -8.76 2.25 30.96
C GLY A 244 -8.72 1.12 29.93
N VAL A 245 -9.53 1.21 28.87
CA VAL A 245 -9.52 0.23 27.77
C VAL A 245 -8.17 0.30 27.04
N SER A 246 -7.53 -0.85 26.86
CA SER A 246 -6.25 -0.94 26.15
C SER A 246 -6.39 -0.55 24.67
N LEU A 247 -5.34 0.03 24.06
CA LEU A 247 -5.34 0.38 22.63
C LEU A 247 -5.57 -0.83 21.72
N SER A 248 -5.10 -2.03 22.12
CA SER A 248 -5.39 -3.27 21.38
C SER A 248 -6.88 -3.58 21.31
N GLU A 249 -7.59 -3.41 22.43
CA GLU A 249 -9.05 -3.60 22.50
C GLU A 249 -9.80 -2.48 21.76
N VAL A 250 -9.33 -1.23 21.86
CA VAL A 250 -9.85 -0.12 21.05
C VAL A 250 -9.70 -0.42 19.56
N GLY A 251 -8.53 -0.93 19.13
CA GLY A 251 -8.29 -1.35 17.76
C GLY A 251 -9.31 -2.38 17.28
N LEU A 252 -9.66 -3.38 18.10
CA LEU A 252 -10.71 -4.35 17.78
C LEU A 252 -12.07 -3.69 17.61
N ARG A 253 -12.45 -2.78 18.52
CA ARG A 253 -13.73 -2.05 18.45
C ARG A 253 -13.84 -1.19 17.19
N VAL A 254 -12.77 -0.46 16.86
CA VAL A 254 -12.70 0.41 15.67
C VAL A 254 -12.70 -0.41 14.38
N TYR A 255 -11.99 -1.53 14.35
CA TYR A 255 -11.89 -2.37 13.16
C TYR A 255 -13.14 -3.21 12.89
N ARG A 256 -13.91 -3.55 13.93
CA ARG A 256 -15.08 -4.44 13.82
C ARG A 256 -16.08 -4.06 12.72
N PRO A 257 -16.52 -2.80 12.57
CA PRO A 257 -17.45 -2.44 11.50
C PRO A 257 -16.91 -2.72 10.09
N LEU A 258 -15.60 -2.56 9.87
CA LEU A 258 -14.94 -2.87 8.60
C LEU A 258 -14.90 -4.38 8.37
N ARG A 259 -14.47 -5.14 9.39
CA ARG A 259 -14.39 -6.61 9.31
C ARG A 259 -15.75 -7.26 9.07
N MET A 260 -16.79 -6.75 9.72
CA MET A 260 -18.16 -7.27 9.62
C MET A 260 -18.94 -6.71 8.43
N LYS A 261 -18.28 -5.99 7.50
CA LYS A 261 -18.89 -5.39 6.31
C LYS A 261 -20.06 -4.42 6.60
N ASN A 262 -20.01 -3.76 7.77
CA ASN A 262 -20.93 -2.69 8.14
C ASN A 262 -20.41 -1.31 7.71
N ALA A 263 -19.18 -1.23 7.19
CA ALA A 263 -18.56 -0.06 6.62
C ALA A 263 -17.52 -0.48 5.55
N SER A 264 -17.35 0.33 4.52
CA SER A 264 -16.34 0.11 3.48
C SER A 264 -14.95 0.58 3.93
N LYS A 265 -13.94 -0.27 3.74
CA LYS A 265 -12.52 0.06 3.99
C LYS A 265 -12.06 1.27 3.18
N ALA A 266 -12.39 1.31 1.89
CA ALA A 266 -12.00 2.41 1.00
C ALA A 266 -12.66 3.74 1.41
N ILE A 267 -13.95 3.72 1.77
CA ILE A 267 -14.67 4.92 2.24
C ILE A 267 -14.11 5.39 3.59
N ALA A 268 -13.79 4.45 4.50
CA ALA A 268 -13.13 4.78 5.76
C ALA A 268 -11.75 5.40 5.53
N ALA A 269 -10.94 4.83 4.65
CA ALA A 269 -9.64 5.40 4.27
C ALA A 269 -9.77 6.81 3.68
N GLN A 270 -10.78 7.06 2.85
CA GLN A 270 -11.07 8.39 2.31
C GLN A 270 -11.40 9.41 3.42
N HIS A 271 -12.24 9.03 4.39
CA HIS A 271 -12.55 9.90 5.53
C HIS A 271 -11.35 10.09 6.46
N ALA A 272 -10.55 9.05 6.70
CA ALA A 272 -9.32 9.15 7.48
C ALA A 272 -8.33 10.11 6.80
N ALA A 273 -8.14 9.98 5.48
CA ALA A 273 -7.31 10.90 4.70
C ALA A 273 -7.82 12.35 4.76
N ARG A 274 -9.14 12.57 4.78
CA ARG A 274 -9.73 13.90 5.00
C ARG A 274 -9.39 14.45 6.38
N LEU A 275 -9.57 13.64 7.43
CA LEU A 275 -9.31 14.04 8.82
C LEU A 275 -7.83 14.33 9.08
N LEU A 276 -6.93 13.63 8.39
CA LEU A 276 -5.47 13.82 8.53
C LEU A 276 -4.92 15.08 7.88
N LYS A 277 -5.68 15.75 7.00
CA LYS A 277 -5.20 16.95 6.28
C LYS A 277 -4.78 18.08 7.23
N ASP A 278 -5.47 18.20 8.35
CA ASP A 278 -5.31 19.30 9.31
C ASP A 278 -4.58 18.85 10.59
N VAL A 279 -4.03 17.63 10.60
CA VAL A 279 -3.38 17.03 11.78
C VAL A 279 -1.89 16.90 11.55
N SER A 280 -1.10 17.38 12.49
CA SER A 280 0.32 17.03 12.60
C SER A 280 0.47 15.89 13.59
N LEU A 281 0.96 14.75 13.10
CA LEU A 281 1.23 13.56 13.89
C LEU A 281 2.74 13.43 14.12
N PRO A 282 3.19 13.30 15.38
CA PRO A 282 4.56 12.89 15.66
C PRO A 282 4.85 11.51 15.05
N ASP A 283 6.07 11.31 14.56
CA ASP A 283 6.48 10.06 13.91
C ASP A 283 6.36 8.83 14.85
N GLY A 284 6.47 9.07 16.16
CA GLY A 284 6.29 8.09 17.22
C GLY A 284 4.89 7.47 17.29
N GLU A 285 3.88 8.18 16.79
CA GLU A 285 2.47 7.73 16.82
C GLU A 285 2.15 6.71 15.72
N LEU A 286 2.97 6.63 14.67
CA LEU A 286 2.79 5.66 13.59
C LEU A 286 3.22 4.25 14.03
N PRO A 287 2.54 3.20 13.54
CA PRO A 287 3.06 1.83 13.56
C PRO A 287 4.51 1.77 13.02
N PRO A 288 5.44 1.08 13.71
CA PRO A 288 6.83 0.94 13.28
C PRO A 288 7.02 0.57 11.81
N TYR A 289 6.26 -0.39 11.28
CA TYR A 289 6.41 -0.82 9.88
C TYR A 289 6.12 0.29 8.87
N LEU A 290 5.19 1.21 9.18
CA LEU A 290 4.90 2.37 8.33
C LEU A 290 5.96 3.46 8.45
N ARG A 291 6.49 3.67 9.66
CA ARG A 291 7.61 4.60 9.88
C ARG A 291 8.83 4.20 9.06
N ASP A 292 9.16 2.92 9.09
CA ASP A 292 10.27 2.35 8.35
C ASP A 292 10.00 2.40 6.83
N ALA A 293 8.78 2.06 6.40
CA ALA A 293 8.37 2.16 5.00
C ALA A 293 8.48 3.59 4.47
N PHE A 294 8.00 4.59 5.22
CA PHE A 294 8.05 5.98 4.81
C PHE A 294 9.48 6.52 4.77
N SER A 295 10.31 6.09 5.71
CA SER A 295 11.74 6.44 5.73
C SER A 295 12.48 5.83 4.55
N HIS A 296 12.20 4.59 4.18
CA HIS A 296 12.74 3.94 2.97
C HIS A 296 12.29 4.65 1.68
N LEU A 297 11.00 4.99 1.59
CA LEU A 297 10.43 5.64 0.41
C LEU A 297 10.88 7.09 0.23
N CYS A 298 11.00 7.85 1.32
CA CYS A 298 11.31 9.28 1.26
C CYS A 298 12.80 9.60 1.51
N GLY A 299 13.59 8.65 2.01
CA GLY A 299 15.00 8.85 2.36
C GLY A 299 15.97 8.82 1.18
N GLY A 300 15.54 8.35 0.01
CA GLY A 300 16.38 8.26 -1.21
C GLY A 300 16.45 9.54 -2.06
N ALA A 301 16.03 10.68 -1.50
CA ALA A 301 15.89 11.95 -2.23
C ALA A 301 17.23 12.64 -2.51
#